data_AF-H1Y5F1-F1
#
_entry.id   AF-H1Y5F1-F1
#
_cell.length_a   1.000
_cell.length_b   1.000
_cell.length_c   1.000
_cell.angle_alpha   90.00
_cell.angle_beta   90.00
_cell.angle_gamma   90.00
#
_symmetry.space_group_name_H-M   'P 1'
#
loop_
_entity.id
_entity.type
_entity.pdbx_description
1 polymer ?
#
loop_
_entity_poly.entity_id
_entity_poly.type
_entity_poly.pdbx_seq_one_letter_code
_entity_poly.pdbx_strand_id
1 'polypeptide(L)' 'MKRSVKLIKGQNLRYIGRPFPGYSSNAPYMTFVDDHNVYEITVMYNHTEMIINRFSVKALS' A
#
# COMPACT_ATOMS: atom_id res chain seq x y z
N MET A 1 7.79 13.15 14.21
CA MET A 1 6.49 12.52 13.87
C MET A 1 6.38 12.36 12.36
N LYS A 2 6.25 11.14 11.84
CA LYS A 2 5.90 10.94 10.41
C LYS A 2 4.45 11.37 10.24
N ARG A 3 4.17 12.35 9.37
CA ARG A 3 2.80 12.77 9.06
C ARG A 3 2.05 11.56 8.47
N SER A 4 0.92 11.18 9.06
CA SER A 4 0.06 10.15 8.49
C SER A 4 -0.50 10.68 7.18
N VAL A 5 -0.04 10.14 6.05
CA VAL A 5 -0.62 10.47 4.74
C VAL A 5 -2.07 10.00 4.76
N LYS A 6 -3.00 10.91 4.47
CA LYS A 6 -4.42 10.59 4.30
C LYS A 6 -4.56 9.89 2.95
N LEU A 7 -5.01 8.64 2.96
CA LEU A 7 -5.22 7.82 1.77
C LEU A 7 -6.71 7.83 1.42
N ILE A 8 -7.03 7.69 0.13
CA ILE A 8 -8.41 7.68 -0.39
C ILE A 8 -8.71 6.29 -0.95
N LYS A 9 -9.83 5.67 -0.59
CA LYS A 9 -10.20 4.34 -1.10
C LYS A 9 -10.17 4.34 -2.63
N GLY A 10 -9.53 3.33 -3.23
CA GLY A 10 -9.29 3.27 -4.68
C GLY A 10 -8.03 4.00 -5.15
N GLN A 11 -7.28 4.67 -4.26
CA GLN A 11 -6.06 5.37 -4.64
C GLN A 11 -4.93 4.41 -5.01
N ASN A 12 -4.24 4.71 -6.11
CA ASN A 12 -3.03 4.00 -6.50
C ASN A 12 -1.87 4.37 -5.58
N LEU A 13 -1.15 3.36 -5.14
CA LEU A 13 -0.02 3.42 -4.24
C LEU A 13 1.17 2.73 -4.89
N ARG A 14 2.37 3.27 -4.67
CA ARG A 14 3.62 2.60 -5.00
C ARG A 14 4.23 2.01 -3.74
N TYR A 15 4.53 0.72 -3.75
CA TYR A 15 5.27 0.09 -2.67
C TYR A 15 6.74 0.52 -2.67
N ILE A 16 7.24 0.94 -1.51
CA ILE A 16 8.62 1.40 -1.28
C ILE A 16 9.27 0.68 -0.09
N GLY A 17 8.62 -0.38 0.42
CA GLY A 17 9.15 -1.22 1.49
C GLY A 17 10.15 -2.28 1.00
N ARG A 18 10.49 -3.20 1.89
CA ARG A 18 11.33 -4.36 1.54
C ARG A 18 10.53 -5.35 0.68
N PRO A 19 11.12 -5.93 -0.38
CA PRO A 19 10.46 -6.99 -1.14
C PRO A 19 9.99 -8.14 -0.24
N PHE A 20 8.86 -8.74 -0.61
CA PHE A 20 8.25 -9.88 0.07
C PHE A 20 7.91 -10.99 -0.94
N PRO A 21 7.66 -12.23 -0.51
CA PRO A 21 7.28 -13.32 -1.42
C PRO A 21 6.04 -12.95 -2.26
N GLY A 22 6.16 -13.00 -3.58
CA GLY A 22 5.08 -12.57 -4.50
C GLY A 22 5.14 -11.10 -4.93
N TYR A 23 6.07 -10.30 -4.38
CA TYR A 23 6.36 -8.96 -4.88
C TYR A 23 6.97 -9.04 -6.29
N SER A 24 6.35 -8.35 -7.24
CA SER A 24 6.83 -8.17 -8.60
C SER A 24 7.15 -6.70 -8.84
N SER A 25 8.41 -6.40 -9.18
CA SER A 25 8.84 -5.06 -9.58
C SER A 25 8.15 -4.56 -10.85
N ASN A 26 7.59 -5.47 -11.64
CA ASN A 26 6.87 -5.18 -12.88
C ASN A 26 5.39 -4.83 -12.65
N ALA A 27 4.87 -5.05 -11.44
CA ALA A 27 3.55 -4.60 -11.01
C ALA A 27 3.75 -3.40 -10.07
N PRO A 28 3.84 -2.18 -10.60
CA PRO A 28 4.33 -1.02 -9.85
C PRO A 28 3.31 -0.46 -8.85
N TYR A 29 2.05 -0.91 -8.92
CA TYR A 29 0.93 -0.28 -8.22
C TYR A 29 0.17 -1.26 -7.34
N MET A 30 -0.26 -0.74 -6.19
CA MET A 30 -1.22 -1.32 -5.27
C MET A 30 -2.39 -0.36 -5.15
N THR A 31 -3.59 -0.83 -4.87
CA THR A 31 -4.75 0.05 -4.67
C THR A 31 -5.13 0.05 -3.20
N PHE A 32 -5.25 1.23 -2.59
CA PHE A 32 -5.71 1.33 -1.20
C PHE A 32 -7.17 0.89 -1.09
N VAL A 33 -7.45 -0.04 -0.19
CA VAL A 33 -8.80 -0.57 0.07
C VAL A 33 -9.37 0.03 1.34
N ASP A 34 -8.68 -0.16 2.47
CA ASP A 34 -9.12 0.36 3.76
C ASP A 34 -7.98 0.44 4.78
N ASP A 35 -8.23 1.14 5.89
CA ASP A 35 -7.36 1.12 7.05
C ASP A 35 -7.54 -0.20 7.82
N HIS A 36 -6.44 -0.89 8.12
CA HIS A 36 -6.47 -2.06 9.01
C HIS A 36 -6.26 -1.62 10.47
N ASN A 37 -5.26 -0.77 10.69
CA ASN A 37 -5.03 -0.07 11.96
C ASN A 37 -4.18 1.21 11.72
N VAL A 38 -3.66 1.81 12.78
CA VAL A 38 -2.87 3.06 12.69
C VAL A 38 -1.57 2.91 11.88
N TYR A 39 -1.02 1.69 11.81
CA TYR A 39 0.28 1.40 11.20
C TYR A 39 0.16 0.58 9.91
N GLU A 40 -1.00 -0.02 9.65
CA GLU A 40 -1.22 -0.98 8.59
C GLU A 40 -2.47 -0.64 7.77
N ILE A 41 -2.38 -0.91 6.47
CA ILE A 41 -3.44 -0.66 5.49
C ILE A 41 -3.70 -1.92 4.69
N THR A 42 -4.96 -2.11 4.30
CA THR A 42 -5.35 -3.13 3.33
C THR A 42 -5.21 -2.56 1.93
N VAL A 43 -4.54 -3.31 1.05
CA VAL A 43 -4.35 -2.96 -0.35
C VAL A 43 -4.71 -4.13 -1.25
N MET A 44 -5.14 -3.81 -2.47
CA MET A 44 -5.25 -4.77 -3.55
C MET A 44 -3.94 -4.79 -4.33
N TYR A 45 -3.34 -5.97 -4.46
CA TYR A 45 -2.14 -6.20 -5.25
C TYR A 45 -2.31 -7.47 -6.08
N ASN A 46 -2.26 -7.37 -7.42
CA ASN A 46 -2.49 -8.49 -8.33
C ASN A 46 -3.76 -9.32 -8.01
N HIS A 47 -4.89 -8.65 -7.80
CA HIS A 47 -6.18 -9.27 -7.42
C HIS A 47 -6.18 -10.01 -6.07
N THR A 48 -5.17 -9.79 -5.24
CA THR A 48 -5.09 -10.33 -3.88
C THR A 48 -5.13 -9.19 -2.87
N GLU A 49 -5.96 -9.32 -1.83
CA GLU A 49 -5.94 -8.41 -0.69
C GLU A 49 -4.77 -8.72 0.22
N MET A 50 -4.03 -7.66 0.60
CA MET A 50 -2.85 -7.76 1.44
C MET A 50 -2.86 -6.67 2.49
N ILE A 51 -2.38 -7.00 3.70
CA ILE A 51 -2.11 -6.03 4.74
C ILE A 51 -0.63 -5.65 4.66
N ILE A 52 -0.35 -4.36 4.57
CA ILE A 52 1.01 -3.83 4.49
C ILE A 52 1.20 -2.64 5.42
N ASN A 53 2.46 -2.36 5.74
CA ASN A 53 2.83 -1.20 6.55
C ASN A 53 2.50 0.11 5.79
N ARG A 54 1.70 0.97 6.42
CA ARG A 54 1.26 2.28 5.90
C ARG A 54 2.42 3.19 5.48
N PHE A 55 3.58 3.06 6.13
CA PHE A 55 4.76 3.87 5.83
C PHE A 55 5.67 3.27 4.77
N SER A 56 5.32 2.10 4.22
CA SER A 56 6.02 1.43 3.13
C SER A 56 5.37 1.69 1.77
N VAL A 57 4.51 2.71 1.68
CA VAL A 57 3.86 3.11 0.43
C VAL A 57 4.01 4.61 0.17
N LYS A 58 3.95 4.97 -1.10
CA LYS A 58 3.82 6.34 -1.58
C LYS A 58 2.52 6.47 -2.36
N ALA A 59 1.67 7.39 -1.93
CA ALA A 59 0.47 7.77 -2.68
C ALA A 59 0.85 8.34 -4.05
N LEU A 60 0.18 7.88 -5.10
CA LEU A 60 0.26 8.46 -6.44
C LEU A 60 -0.93 9.40 -6.61
N SER A 61 -0.64 10.58 -7.15
CA SER A 61 -1.59 11.65 -7.49
C SER A 61 -2.17 11.45 -8.87
#